data_AF-A0A7W7KDR4-F1
#
_entry.id   AF-A0A7W7KDR4-F1
#
_cell.length_a   1.000
_cell.length_b   1.000
_cell.length_c   1.000
_cell.angle_alpha   90.00
_cell.angle_beta   90.00
_cell.angle_gamma   90.00
#
_symmetry.space_group_name_H-M   'P 1'
#
loop_
_entity.id
_entity.type
_entity.pdbx_description
1 polymer ?
#
loop_
_entity_poly.entity_id
_entity_poly.type
_entity_poly.pdbx_seq_one_letter_code
_entity_poly.pdbx_strand_id
1 'polypeptide(L)'
;MAMPASDDPTRPDRLHLPQVTLCAVTSVNVAATVRALEACLDQIAFAECLLLTDADVQPAHSEIRVVPIDRLGSSAAYSEFLLSRLVDHVRTSHCLVAQWDGHVLDAARWRPEFLDYDYIGASWPQFDDGHDVGNGGFSLRSRRLMEACRAPQFRPIHPEDLAIGRTNRAWLEGQGLRFAPRELADSFAAERAGDVQATLGYHGAWLMPKAIGVDAFWHVYRGLDDRSTIRVDFLRILKDVSRERGRSPRIIRLLADHVSSRRRKAVEDAQSSVRMPRR
;
A
#
# COMPACT_ATOMS: atom_id res chain seq x y z
N MET A 1 20.14 6.89 -35.04
CA MET A 1 20.14 8.19 -34.32
C MET A 1 18.76 8.33 -33.70
N ALA A 2 18.60 7.97 -32.43
CA ALA A 2 17.31 8.03 -31.76
C ALA A 2 17.04 9.50 -31.38
N MET A 3 15.88 10.01 -31.78
CA MET A 3 15.42 11.32 -31.35
C MET A 3 15.14 11.31 -29.85
N PRO A 4 15.46 12.36 -29.09
CA PRO A 4 15.09 12.45 -27.69
C PRO A 4 13.56 12.50 -27.58
N ALA A 5 13.04 11.84 -26.55
CA ALA A 5 11.64 11.94 -26.16
C ALA A 5 11.28 13.42 -25.96
N SER A 6 10.13 13.81 -26.50
CA SER A 6 9.57 15.15 -26.41
C SER A 6 9.35 15.54 -24.94
N ASP A 7 10.06 16.57 -24.47
CA ASP A 7 9.71 17.31 -23.26
C ASP A 7 8.38 18.01 -23.49
N ASP A 8 7.33 17.55 -22.82
CA ASP A 8 6.05 18.23 -22.71
C ASP A 8 6.17 19.37 -21.69
N PRO A 9 6.14 20.65 -22.10
CA PRO A 9 6.35 21.80 -21.23
C PRO A 9 5.20 22.07 -20.25
N THR A 10 4.16 21.24 -20.23
CA THR A 10 3.01 21.37 -19.32
C THR A 10 3.12 20.53 -18.05
N ARG A 11 4.17 19.70 -17.95
CA ARG A 11 4.36 18.82 -16.81
C ARG A 11 5.10 19.55 -15.68
N PRO A 12 4.57 19.60 -14.44
CA PRO A 12 5.34 20.13 -13.32
C PRO A 12 6.65 19.34 -13.16
N ASP A 13 7.72 20.00 -12.73
CA ASP A 13 9.00 19.35 -12.40
C ASP A 13 8.73 18.26 -11.35
N ARG A 14 8.70 17.00 -11.80
CA ARG A 14 8.52 15.84 -10.92
C ARG A 14 9.83 15.52 -10.22
N LEU A 15 9.75 14.93 -9.03
CA LEU A 15 10.92 14.33 -8.39
C LEU A 15 11.40 13.14 -9.24
N HIS A 16 12.69 13.06 -9.57
CA HIS A 16 13.24 11.97 -10.38
C HIS A 16 13.87 10.89 -9.49
N LEU A 17 13.31 9.66 -9.53
CA LEU A 17 13.78 8.50 -8.77
C LEU A 17 14.09 7.31 -9.70
N PRO A 18 15.18 7.37 -10.50
CA PRO A 18 15.56 6.30 -11.40
C PRO A 18 16.02 5.00 -10.69
N GLN A 19 16.19 5.03 -9.37
CA GLN A 19 16.54 3.88 -8.53
C GLN A 19 15.32 3.15 -7.96
N VAL A 20 14.11 3.65 -8.23
CA VAL A 20 12.87 3.17 -7.59
C VAL A 20 11.87 2.70 -8.64
N THR A 21 11.37 1.49 -8.46
CA THR A 21 10.17 0.98 -9.13
C THR A 21 8.97 1.27 -8.23
N LEU A 22 7.95 1.97 -8.74
CA LEU A 22 6.66 2.05 -8.06
C LEU A 22 5.86 0.79 -8.38
N CYS A 23 5.30 0.14 -7.37
CA CYS A 23 4.63 -1.14 -7.55
C CYS A 23 3.34 -1.23 -6.74
N ALA A 24 2.27 -1.71 -7.34
CA ALA A 24 1.08 -2.15 -6.64
C ALA A 24 0.71 -3.57 -7.06
N VAL A 25 0.32 -4.39 -6.10
CA VAL A 25 -0.12 -5.79 -6.30
C VAL A 25 -1.55 -5.88 -5.79
N THR A 26 -2.51 -6.26 -6.65
CA THR A 26 -3.90 -6.36 -6.20
C THR A 26 -4.80 -7.21 -7.09
N SER A 27 -5.83 -7.81 -6.47
CA SER A 27 -6.99 -8.44 -7.13
C SER A 27 -8.32 -7.81 -6.69
N VAL A 28 -8.27 -6.74 -5.90
CA VAL A 28 -9.42 -6.02 -5.36
C VAL A 28 -9.17 -4.52 -5.43
N ASN A 29 -10.22 -3.74 -5.54
CA ASN A 29 -10.18 -2.28 -5.59
C ASN A 29 -9.24 -1.76 -6.67
N VAL A 30 -9.13 -2.48 -7.81
CA VAL A 30 -8.14 -2.23 -8.87
C VAL A 30 -8.23 -0.79 -9.38
N ALA A 31 -9.44 -0.27 -9.59
CA ALA A 31 -9.64 1.12 -10.01
C ALA A 31 -9.15 2.15 -8.98
N ALA A 32 -9.25 1.84 -7.68
CA ALA A 32 -8.71 2.69 -6.63
C ALA A 32 -7.17 2.57 -6.54
N THR A 33 -6.62 1.38 -6.75
CA THR A 33 -5.17 1.17 -6.88
C THR A 33 -4.58 1.93 -8.06
N VAL A 34 -5.24 1.93 -9.22
CA VAL A 34 -4.82 2.75 -10.38
C VAL A 34 -4.75 4.23 -9.99
N ARG A 35 -5.76 4.76 -9.29
CA ARG A 35 -5.74 6.15 -8.81
C ARG A 35 -4.59 6.44 -7.85
N ALA A 36 -4.27 5.49 -6.97
CA ALA A 36 -3.15 5.61 -6.05
C ALA A 36 -1.80 5.67 -6.79
N LEU A 37 -1.64 4.86 -7.85
CA LEU A 37 -0.46 4.91 -8.72
C LEU A 37 -0.38 6.24 -9.50
N GLU A 38 -1.50 6.71 -10.06
CA GLU A 38 -1.60 8.01 -10.75
C GLU A 38 -1.18 9.15 -9.81
N ALA A 39 -1.67 9.18 -8.58
CA ALA A 39 -1.31 10.19 -7.59
C ALA A 39 0.20 10.22 -7.26
N CYS A 40 0.88 9.08 -7.30
CA CYS A 40 2.33 9.02 -7.17
C CYS A 40 3.03 9.55 -8.44
N LEU A 41 2.55 9.15 -9.63
CA LEU A 41 3.16 9.50 -10.92
C LEU A 41 2.99 10.98 -11.30
N ASP A 42 1.96 11.64 -10.78
CA ASP A 42 1.75 13.08 -10.93
C ASP A 42 2.88 13.90 -10.29
N GLN A 43 3.56 13.34 -9.28
CA GLN A 43 4.58 14.05 -8.51
C GLN A 43 5.99 13.48 -8.69
N ILE A 44 6.11 12.21 -9.08
CA ILE A 44 7.39 11.49 -9.11
C ILE A 44 7.56 10.76 -10.46
N ALA A 45 8.71 10.97 -11.10
CA ALA A 45 9.19 10.18 -12.23
C ALA A 45 10.00 8.98 -11.71
N PHE A 46 9.35 7.82 -11.65
CA PHE A 46 9.99 6.54 -11.29
C PHE A 46 10.70 5.92 -12.49
N ALA A 47 11.58 4.95 -12.25
CA ALA A 47 12.18 4.15 -13.32
C ALA A 47 11.14 3.32 -14.06
N GLU A 48 10.22 2.70 -13.30
CA GLU A 48 9.11 1.89 -13.78
C GLU A 48 7.91 2.04 -12.82
N CYS A 49 6.69 1.93 -13.34
CA CYS A 49 5.48 1.78 -12.55
C CYS A 49 4.75 0.49 -12.95
N LEU A 50 4.55 -0.41 -12.00
CA LEU A 50 3.96 -1.73 -12.21
C LEU A 50 2.64 -1.87 -11.46
N LEU A 51 1.59 -2.25 -12.19
CA LEU A 51 0.35 -2.77 -11.62
C LEU A 51 0.28 -4.28 -11.86
N LEU A 52 0.50 -5.06 -10.81
CA LEU A 52 0.39 -6.52 -10.86
C LEU A 52 -1.02 -6.94 -10.44
N THR A 53 -1.81 -7.45 -11.39
CA THR A 53 -3.22 -7.79 -11.15
C THR A 53 -3.72 -8.91 -12.07
N ASP A 54 -4.76 -9.64 -11.64
CA ASP A 54 -5.51 -10.58 -12.49
C ASP A 54 -6.56 -9.89 -13.37
N ALA A 55 -6.86 -8.61 -13.10
CA ALA A 55 -7.87 -7.87 -13.83
C ALA A 55 -7.37 -7.40 -15.19
N ASP A 56 -8.21 -7.52 -16.22
CA ASP A 56 -7.99 -6.90 -17.52
C ASP A 56 -8.37 -5.42 -17.43
N VAL A 57 -7.36 -4.57 -17.25
CA VAL A 57 -7.51 -3.11 -17.11
C VAL A 57 -6.52 -2.38 -18.00
N GLN A 58 -6.94 -1.20 -18.47
CA GLN A 58 -6.12 -0.29 -19.26
C GLN A 58 -6.09 1.07 -18.56
N PRO A 59 -5.10 1.33 -17.69
CA PRO A 59 -4.93 2.62 -17.05
C PRO A 59 -4.75 3.73 -18.11
N ALA A 60 -5.34 4.90 -17.86
CA ALA A 60 -5.19 6.05 -18.76
C ALA A 60 -3.76 6.61 -18.73
N HIS A 61 -3.09 6.51 -17.57
CA HIS A 61 -1.72 6.97 -17.40
C HIS A 61 -0.73 6.00 -18.07
N SER A 62 -0.06 6.46 -19.13
CA SER A 62 0.80 5.62 -19.99
C SER A 62 2.03 5.03 -19.32
N GLU A 63 2.52 5.64 -18.23
CA GLU A 63 3.63 5.08 -17.43
C GLU A 63 3.23 3.86 -16.58
N ILE A 64 1.92 3.59 -16.38
CA ILE A 64 1.49 2.41 -15.62
C ILE A 64 1.53 1.18 -16.53
N ARG A 65 2.47 0.28 -16.26
CA ARG A 65 2.54 -1.01 -16.94
C ARG A 65 1.75 -2.06 -16.16
N VAL A 66 0.72 -2.60 -16.80
CA VAL A 66 -0.05 -3.72 -16.25
C VAL A 66 0.70 -5.02 -16.49
N VAL A 67 0.89 -5.80 -15.42
CA VAL A 67 1.56 -7.10 -15.44
C VAL A 67 0.55 -8.14 -14.94
N PRO A 68 0.06 -9.05 -15.82
CA PRO A 68 -0.87 -10.08 -15.41
C PRO A 68 -0.28 -11.02 -14.36
N ILE A 69 -1.04 -11.30 -13.31
CA ILE A 69 -0.72 -12.32 -12.29
C ILE A 69 -1.94 -13.21 -12.02
N ASP A 70 -1.74 -14.32 -11.33
CA ASP A 70 -2.84 -15.13 -10.82
C ASP A 70 -3.64 -14.33 -9.77
N ARG A 71 -4.95 -14.59 -9.73
CA ARG A 71 -5.85 -13.96 -8.76
C ARG A 71 -5.42 -14.21 -7.32
N LEU A 72 -5.29 -13.13 -6.55
CA LEU A 72 -5.03 -13.17 -5.13
C LEU A 72 -6.34 -13.33 -4.35
N GLY A 73 -6.60 -14.54 -3.86
CA GLY A 73 -7.84 -14.88 -3.16
C GLY A 73 -7.92 -14.45 -1.70
N SER A 74 -6.83 -13.97 -1.10
CA SER A 74 -6.77 -13.59 0.31
C SER A 74 -5.60 -12.65 0.63
N SER A 75 -5.62 -12.01 1.81
CA SER A 75 -4.49 -11.24 2.32
C SER A 75 -3.24 -12.10 2.55
N ALA A 76 -3.39 -13.38 2.87
CA ALA A 76 -2.27 -14.31 2.98
C ALA A 76 -1.64 -14.62 1.61
N ALA A 77 -2.45 -14.73 0.54
CA ALA A 77 -1.94 -14.87 -0.83
C ALA A 77 -1.21 -13.61 -1.29
N TYR A 78 -1.70 -12.43 -0.91
CA TYR A 78 -0.97 -11.17 -1.10
C TYR A 78 0.38 -11.20 -0.38
N SER A 79 0.40 -11.52 0.92
CA SER A 79 1.66 -11.60 1.68
C SER A 79 2.66 -12.59 1.07
N GLU A 80 2.20 -13.76 0.63
CA GLU A 80 3.03 -14.74 -0.07
C GLU A 80 3.66 -14.12 -1.33
N PHE A 81 2.84 -13.50 -2.18
CA PHE A 81 3.32 -12.86 -3.42
C PHE A 81 4.39 -11.80 -3.12
N LEU A 82 4.18 -10.96 -2.12
CA LEU A 82 5.10 -9.90 -1.73
C LEU A 82 6.44 -10.46 -1.21
N LEU A 83 6.43 -11.60 -0.52
CA LEU A 83 7.62 -12.24 0.05
C LEU A 83 8.40 -13.08 -0.96
N SER A 84 7.73 -13.70 -1.94
CA SER A 84 8.34 -14.72 -2.81
C SER A 84 8.48 -14.28 -4.27
N ARG A 85 7.54 -13.49 -4.80
CA ARG A 85 7.40 -13.22 -6.25
C ARG A 85 7.64 -11.78 -6.65
N LEU A 86 7.41 -10.80 -5.76
CA LEU A 86 7.61 -9.38 -6.09
C LEU A 86 9.00 -9.09 -6.68
N VAL A 87 10.04 -9.73 -6.13
CA VAL A 87 11.44 -9.55 -6.55
C VAL A 87 11.70 -9.90 -8.02
N ASP A 88 10.90 -10.79 -8.60
CA ASP A 88 11.07 -11.22 -10.00
C ASP A 88 10.63 -10.12 -10.98
N HIS A 89 9.88 -9.13 -10.50
CA HIS A 89 9.36 -8.02 -11.30
C HIS A 89 10.14 -6.70 -11.15
N VAL A 90 10.87 -6.52 -10.05
CA VAL A 90 11.57 -5.26 -9.73
C VAL A 90 13.02 -5.31 -10.17
N ARG A 91 13.44 -4.50 -11.16
CA ARG A 91 14.85 -4.47 -11.62
C ARG A 91 15.71 -3.40 -10.95
N THR A 92 15.08 -2.43 -10.32
CA THR A 92 15.76 -1.31 -9.65
C THR A 92 16.30 -1.70 -8.28
N SER A 93 17.09 -0.80 -7.65
CA SER A 93 17.64 -1.07 -6.32
C SER A 93 16.57 -1.06 -5.23
N HIS A 94 15.49 -0.29 -5.41
CA HIS A 94 14.37 -0.21 -4.48
C HIS A 94 13.01 -0.33 -5.17
N CYS A 95 12.03 -0.82 -4.43
CA CYS A 95 10.62 -0.89 -4.77
C CYS A 95 9.83 -0.05 -3.77
N LEU A 96 9.06 0.92 -4.25
CA LEU A 96 8.03 1.59 -3.46
C LEU A 96 6.71 0.85 -3.67
N VAL A 97 6.27 0.12 -2.66
CA VAL A 97 4.97 -0.55 -2.65
C VAL A 97 3.89 0.46 -2.27
N ALA A 98 2.85 0.54 -3.09
CA ALA A 98 1.64 1.31 -2.85
C ALA A 98 0.41 0.41 -2.87
N GLN A 99 -0.59 0.77 -2.09
CA GLN A 99 -1.92 0.15 -2.06
C GLN A 99 -2.99 1.20 -2.39
N TRP A 100 -4.23 0.75 -2.60
CA TRP A 100 -5.34 1.65 -2.94
C TRP A 100 -5.59 2.73 -1.88
N ASP A 101 -5.23 2.45 -0.63
CA ASP A 101 -5.33 3.30 0.54
C ASP A 101 -3.96 3.65 1.16
N GLY A 102 -2.87 3.51 0.38
CA GLY A 102 -1.54 3.92 0.80
C GLY A 102 -0.65 4.33 -0.36
N HIS A 103 -0.40 5.63 -0.50
CA HIS A 103 0.34 6.22 -1.62
C HIS A 103 1.03 7.54 -1.21
N VAL A 104 1.78 8.12 -2.15
CA VAL A 104 2.46 9.41 -1.98
C VAL A 104 1.43 10.53 -1.81
N LEU A 105 1.69 11.43 -0.87
CA LEU A 105 0.95 12.67 -0.64
C LEU A 105 1.74 13.88 -1.13
N ASP A 106 3.03 13.94 -0.80
CA ASP A 106 3.87 15.10 -1.04
C ASP A 106 5.30 14.66 -1.37
N ALA A 107 5.63 14.69 -2.66
CA ALA A 107 6.97 14.31 -3.15
C ALA A 107 8.09 15.22 -2.65
N ALA A 108 7.79 16.46 -2.21
CA ALA A 108 8.82 17.35 -1.66
C ALA A 108 9.35 16.86 -0.30
N ARG A 109 8.66 15.90 0.32
CA ARG A 109 9.09 15.24 1.57
C ARG A 109 9.95 14.01 1.33
N TRP A 110 10.25 13.70 0.07
CA TRP A 110 11.24 12.69 -0.23
C TRP A 110 12.60 13.06 0.36
N ARG A 111 13.22 12.09 1.03
CA ARG A 111 14.56 12.22 1.60
C ARG A 111 15.48 11.22 0.91
N PRO A 112 16.61 11.64 0.31
CA PRO A 112 17.56 10.72 -0.31
C PRO A 112 18.00 9.58 0.63
N GLU A 113 18.09 9.86 1.93
CA GLU A 113 18.48 8.88 2.97
C GLU A 113 17.50 7.71 3.09
N PHE A 114 16.29 7.79 2.52
CA PHE A 114 15.39 6.64 2.45
C PHE A 114 16.03 5.46 1.69
N LEU A 115 16.89 5.74 0.71
CA LEU A 115 17.59 4.71 -0.07
C LEU A 115 18.77 4.06 0.67
N ASP A 116 19.12 4.54 1.87
CA ASP A 116 20.16 3.93 2.71
C ASP A 116 19.65 2.72 3.52
N TYR A 117 18.34 2.47 3.45
CA TYR A 117 17.66 1.42 4.21
C TYR A 117 16.96 0.43 3.28
N ASP A 118 16.93 -0.82 3.74
CA ASP A 118 16.32 -1.92 3.04
C ASP A 118 14.83 -2.04 3.28
N TYR A 119 14.35 -1.55 4.42
CA TYR A 119 12.92 -1.55 4.73
C TYR A 119 12.50 -0.28 5.45
N ILE A 120 11.50 0.39 4.89
CA ILE A 120 10.81 1.54 5.49
C ILE A 120 9.32 1.36 5.29
N GLY A 121 8.55 1.56 6.35
CA GLY A 121 7.10 1.68 6.32
C GLY A 121 6.68 2.46 7.56
N ALA A 122 5.39 2.80 7.68
CA ALA A 122 4.91 3.51 8.86
C ALA A 122 5.27 2.76 10.16
N SER A 123 5.55 3.51 11.23
CA SER A 123 5.88 2.92 12.52
C SER A 123 4.64 2.38 13.24
N TRP A 124 4.84 1.33 14.03
CA TRP A 124 3.85 0.67 14.85
C TRP A 124 3.97 1.17 16.29
N PRO A 125 3.00 1.95 16.80
CA PRO A 125 3.05 2.46 18.17
C PRO A 125 2.81 1.37 19.23
N GLN A 126 2.31 0.19 18.84
CA GLN A 126 2.09 -0.92 19.77
C GLN A 126 3.34 -1.74 20.13
N PHE A 127 4.50 -1.44 19.52
CA PHE A 127 5.77 -2.09 19.81
C PHE A 127 6.77 -1.06 20.33
N ASP A 128 7.50 -1.43 21.40
CA ASP A 128 8.47 -0.59 22.11
C ASP A 128 9.85 -1.28 22.25
N ASP A 129 10.04 -2.43 21.60
CA ASP A 129 11.24 -3.26 21.64
C ASP A 129 12.28 -2.90 20.56
N GLY A 130 12.11 -1.77 19.87
CA GLY A 130 12.96 -1.34 18.75
C GLY A 130 12.69 -2.03 17.41
N HIS A 131 11.73 -2.96 17.35
CA HIS A 131 11.24 -3.60 16.12
C HIS A 131 9.85 -3.07 15.74
N ASP A 132 9.75 -1.75 15.67
CA ASP A 132 8.52 -0.98 15.62
C ASP A 132 8.33 -0.24 14.29
N VAL A 133 9.09 -0.59 13.25
CA VAL A 133 9.01 0.00 11.92
C VAL A 133 8.75 -1.08 10.88
N GLY A 134 7.86 -0.77 9.94
CA GLY A 134 7.77 -1.53 8.69
C GLY A 134 6.37 -1.88 8.23
N ASN A 135 5.33 -1.08 8.51
CA ASN A 135 4.00 -1.32 7.93
C ASN A 135 4.08 -1.53 6.40
N GLY A 136 3.45 -2.59 5.90
CA GLY A 136 3.64 -3.04 4.52
C GLY A 136 2.86 -2.28 3.45
N GLY A 137 1.78 -1.57 3.82
CA GLY A 137 0.80 -1.06 2.85
C GLY A 137 1.20 0.22 2.11
N PHE A 138 2.18 0.94 2.62
CA PHE A 138 2.99 1.90 1.86
C PHE A 138 4.43 1.77 2.37
N SER A 139 5.28 1.10 1.59
CA SER A 139 6.62 0.69 2.06
C SER A 139 7.69 0.78 0.98
N LEU A 140 8.89 1.21 1.36
CA LEU A 140 10.08 1.14 0.54
C LEU A 140 10.86 -0.13 0.89
N ARG A 141 11.18 -0.93 -0.12
CA ARG A 141 11.86 -2.23 0.02
C ARG A 141 13.04 -2.28 -0.90
N SER A 142 14.24 -2.53 -0.40
CA SER A 142 15.38 -2.77 -1.30
C SER A 142 15.24 -4.11 -2.01
N ARG A 143 15.87 -4.22 -3.17
CA ARG A 143 15.91 -5.50 -3.90
C ARG A 143 16.58 -6.60 -3.09
N ARG A 144 17.67 -6.30 -2.37
CA ARG A 144 18.35 -7.31 -1.54
C ARG A 144 17.47 -7.84 -0.41
N LEU A 145 16.58 -7.02 0.17
CA LEU A 145 15.59 -7.48 1.14
C LEU A 145 14.62 -8.48 0.51
N MET A 146 14.08 -8.14 -0.66
CA MET A 146 13.13 -9.01 -1.35
C MET A 146 13.79 -10.34 -1.76
N GLU A 147 15.08 -10.32 -2.13
CA GLU A 147 15.86 -11.54 -2.37
C GLU A 147 16.07 -12.35 -1.07
N ALA A 148 16.42 -11.68 0.04
CA ALA A 148 16.61 -12.34 1.33
C ALA A 148 15.32 -13.03 1.86
N CYS A 149 14.14 -12.52 1.52
CA CYS A 149 12.86 -13.14 1.88
C CYS A 149 12.65 -14.53 1.27
N ARG A 150 13.39 -14.88 0.20
CA ARG A 150 13.32 -16.20 -0.45
C ARG A 150 14.28 -17.23 0.16
N ALA A 151 15.14 -16.82 1.10
CA ALA A 151 16.09 -17.73 1.70
C ALA A 151 15.37 -18.83 2.50
N PRO A 152 15.88 -20.08 2.51
CA PRO A 152 15.27 -21.17 3.28
C PRO A 152 15.16 -20.90 4.79
N GLN A 153 16.00 -20.02 5.33
CA GLN A 153 16.01 -19.60 6.73
C GLN A 153 14.93 -18.55 7.04
N PHE A 154 14.44 -17.84 6.02
CA PHE A 154 13.36 -16.88 6.19
C PHE A 154 12.06 -17.62 6.54
N ARG A 155 11.35 -17.13 7.55
CA ARG A 155 10.06 -17.68 7.99
C ARG A 155 8.92 -16.86 7.37
N PRO A 156 8.28 -17.34 6.28
CA PRO A 156 7.18 -16.62 5.65
C PRO A 156 5.92 -16.78 6.48
N ILE A 157 5.54 -15.73 7.22
CA ILE A 157 4.27 -15.66 7.94
C ILE A 157 3.40 -14.55 7.34
N HIS A 158 2.10 -14.63 7.61
CA HIS A 158 1.16 -13.53 7.34
C HIS A 158 0.89 -12.76 8.64
N PRO A 159 0.88 -11.42 8.61
CA PRO A 159 1.16 -10.53 7.47
C PRO A 159 2.65 -10.42 7.13
N GLU A 160 2.95 -10.07 5.88
CA GLU A 160 4.32 -10.04 5.34
C GLU A 160 5.20 -9.00 6.03
N ASP A 161 4.60 -7.90 6.48
CA ASP A 161 5.30 -6.83 7.15
C ASP A 161 5.77 -7.25 8.55
N LEU A 162 4.97 -8.02 9.29
CA LEU A 162 5.42 -8.65 10.53
C LEU A 162 6.44 -9.77 10.25
N ALA A 163 6.33 -10.49 9.14
CA ALA A 163 7.36 -11.46 8.75
C ALA A 163 8.73 -10.78 8.57
N ILE A 164 8.77 -9.67 7.83
CA ILE A 164 9.98 -8.91 7.55
C ILE A 164 10.45 -8.12 8.79
N GLY A 165 9.60 -7.25 9.31
CA GLY A 165 9.92 -6.24 10.33
C GLY A 165 10.04 -6.79 11.74
N ARG A 166 9.57 -8.02 12.00
CA ARG A 166 9.58 -8.62 13.35
C ARG A 166 10.19 -10.03 13.34
N THR A 167 9.49 -11.00 12.75
CA THR A 167 9.84 -12.43 12.88
C THR A 167 11.23 -12.75 12.37
N ASN A 168 11.63 -12.13 11.26
CA ASN A 168 12.93 -12.35 10.63
C ASN A 168 13.88 -11.16 10.84
N ARG A 169 13.50 -10.16 11.63
CA ARG A 169 14.21 -8.88 11.74
C ARG A 169 15.66 -9.04 12.16
N ALA A 170 15.91 -9.72 13.28
CA ALA A 170 17.26 -9.97 13.79
C ALA A 170 18.12 -10.80 12.80
N TRP A 171 17.50 -11.75 12.09
CA TRP A 171 18.20 -12.56 11.08
C TRP A 171 18.55 -11.74 9.82
N LEU A 172 17.68 -10.82 9.40
CA LEU A 172 17.93 -9.89 8.30
C LEU A 172 19.03 -8.87 8.68
N GLU A 173 18.98 -8.30 9.87
CA GLU A 173 20.02 -7.40 10.37
C GLU A 173 21.37 -8.10 10.51
N GLY A 174 21.37 -9.38 10.93
CA GLY A 174 22.57 -10.22 10.96
C GLY A 174 23.21 -10.46 9.58
N GLN A 175 22.47 -10.23 8.49
CA GLN A 175 22.97 -10.25 7.11
C GLN A 175 23.37 -8.85 6.59
N GLY A 176 23.34 -7.84 7.46
CA GLY A 176 23.70 -6.46 7.11
C GLY A 176 22.56 -5.69 6.43
N LEU A 177 21.31 -6.18 6.48
CA LEU A 177 20.16 -5.38 6.08
C LEU A 177 19.84 -4.33 7.14
N ARG A 178 19.47 -3.15 6.68
CA ARG A 178 19.19 -1.97 7.50
C ARG A 178 17.73 -1.64 7.42
N PHE A 179 17.10 -1.39 8.55
CA PHE A 179 15.74 -0.93 8.61
C PHE A 179 15.72 0.50 9.12
N ALA A 180 14.80 1.31 8.63
CA ALA A 180 14.71 2.69 9.05
C ALA A 180 14.49 2.80 10.57
N PRO A 181 15.14 3.77 11.24
CA PRO A 181 14.75 4.15 12.59
C PRO A 181 13.37 4.80 12.57
N ARG A 182 12.68 4.78 13.72
CA ARG A 182 11.31 5.30 13.87
C ARG A 182 11.17 6.73 13.36
N GLU A 183 12.11 7.61 13.66
CA GLU A 183 12.04 9.03 13.26
C GLU A 183 12.06 9.20 11.73
N LEU A 184 12.83 8.35 11.04
CA LEU A 184 12.85 8.34 9.58
C LEU A 184 11.55 7.76 9.02
N ALA A 185 11.07 6.65 9.59
CA ALA A 185 9.81 6.03 9.23
C ALA A 185 8.62 6.98 9.37
N ASP A 186 8.59 7.77 10.45
CA ASP A 186 7.54 8.77 10.72
C ASP A 186 7.64 10.01 9.82
N SER A 187 8.75 10.21 9.10
CA SER A 187 8.85 11.18 7.99
C SER A 187 8.49 10.57 6.63
N PHE A 188 8.58 9.24 6.51
CA PHE A 188 8.25 8.50 5.29
C PHE A 188 6.74 8.27 5.17
N ALA A 189 6.09 7.72 6.21
CA ALA A 189 4.69 7.36 6.13
C ALA A 189 3.94 7.50 7.46
N ALA A 190 2.72 8.03 7.40
CA ALA A 190 1.78 8.03 8.53
C ALA A 190 0.79 6.86 8.44
N GLU A 191 0.43 6.29 9.58
CA GLU A 191 -0.68 5.31 9.69
C GLU A 191 -1.35 5.42 11.07
N ARG A 192 -0.79 4.70 12.06
CA ARG A 192 -1.20 4.75 13.48
C ARG A 192 -0.34 5.71 14.29
N ALA A 193 0.89 5.91 13.83
CA ALA A 193 1.81 6.95 14.25
C ALA A 193 2.14 7.86 13.05
N GLY A 194 2.95 8.89 13.28
CA GLY A 194 3.27 9.91 12.29
C GLY A 194 2.15 10.93 12.06
N ASP A 195 2.52 12.08 11.47
CA ASP A 195 1.56 13.07 11.01
C ASP A 195 1.43 13.00 9.48
N VAL A 196 0.20 12.74 9.02
CA VAL A 196 -0.14 12.64 7.60
C VAL A 196 0.13 13.94 6.82
N GLN A 197 0.22 15.08 7.52
CA GLN A 197 0.58 16.37 6.90
C GLN A 197 2.09 16.60 6.86
N ALA A 198 2.88 15.75 7.51
CA ALA A 198 4.32 15.88 7.64
C ALA A 198 5.12 14.78 6.93
N THR A 199 4.45 13.86 6.22
CA THR A 199 5.01 12.61 5.68
C THR A 199 4.99 12.57 4.15
N LEU A 200 5.92 11.83 3.55
CA LEU A 200 5.93 11.57 2.09
C LEU A 200 4.63 10.91 1.63
N GLY A 201 4.15 9.92 2.39
CA GLY A 201 2.92 9.21 2.09
C GLY A 201 2.21 8.73 3.34
N TYR A 202 1.29 7.80 3.16
CA TYR A 202 0.47 7.27 4.25
C TYR A 202 0.01 5.86 3.92
N HIS A 203 -0.57 5.20 4.92
CA HIS A 203 -1.33 3.97 4.73
C HIS A 203 -2.57 3.96 5.62
N GLY A 204 -3.62 3.30 5.14
CA GLY A 204 -4.83 3.01 5.87
C GLY A 204 -6.02 3.86 5.41
N ALA A 205 -7.10 3.18 5.02
CA ALA A 205 -8.33 3.80 4.56
C ALA A 205 -8.91 4.89 5.48
N TRP A 206 -8.70 4.77 6.81
CA TRP A 206 -9.15 5.78 7.77
C TRP A 206 -8.44 7.13 7.65
N LEU A 207 -7.22 7.16 7.10
CA LEU A 207 -6.49 8.41 6.90
C LEU A 207 -6.92 9.12 5.63
N MET A 208 -7.46 8.42 4.63
CA MET A 208 -7.80 9.01 3.32
C MET A 208 -8.63 10.30 3.42
N PRO A 209 -9.69 10.41 4.26
CA PRO A 209 -10.43 11.67 4.43
C PRO A 209 -9.55 12.86 4.81
N LYS A 210 -8.56 12.64 5.68
CA LYS A 210 -7.60 13.65 6.13
C LYS A 210 -6.45 13.85 5.12
N ALA A 211 -6.06 12.79 4.42
CA ALA A 211 -4.91 12.76 3.52
C ALA A 211 -5.21 13.39 2.16
N ILE A 212 -6.33 13.01 1.52
CA ILE A 212 -6.70 13.42 0.17
C ILE A 212 -7.95 14.33 0.13
N GLY A 213 -8.53 14.61 1.30
CA GLY A 213 -9.79 15.33 1.40
C GLY A 213 -11.01 14.44 1.14
N VAL A 214 -12.15 14.83 1.69
CA VAL A 214 -13.29 13.91 1.75
C VAL A 214 -14.02 13.76 0.42
N ASP A 215 -14.00 14.76 -0.46
CA ASP A 215 -14.59 14.61 -1.80
C ASP A 215 -13.77 13.63 -2.66
N ALA A 216 -12.44 13.70 -2.60
CA ALA A 216 -11.57 12.74 -3.27
C ALA A 216 -11.75 11.33 -2.68
N PHE A 217 -11.78 11.20 -1.35
CA PHE A 217 -12.10 9.93 -0.69
C PHE A 217 -13.47 9.38 -1.13
N TRP A 218 -14.51 10.22 -1.21
CA TRP A 218 -15.84 9.77 -1.62
C TRP A 218 -15.86 9.29 -3.07
N HIS A 219 -15.08 9.93 -3.94
CA HIS A 219 -14.90 9.47 -5.32
C HIS A 219 -14.28 8.08 -5.37
N VAL A 220 -13.21 7.85 -4.60
CA VAL A 220 -12.59 6.52 -4.46
C VAL A 220 -13.57 5.49 -3.89
N TYR A 221 -14.25 5.83 -2.78
CA TYR A 221 -15.21 4.95 -2.09
C TYR A 221 -16.32 4.43 -3.00
N ARG A 222 -16.85 5.28 -3.89
CA ARG A 222 -17.88 4.87 -4.86
C ARG A 222 -17.36 3.85 -5.87
N GLY A 223 -16.07 3.88 -6.18
CA GLY A 223 -15.40 2.99 -7.12
C GLY A 223 -14.92 1.66 -6.55
N LEU A 224 -15.02 1.45 -5.23
CA LEU A 224 -14.60 0.18 -4.60
C LEU A 224 -15.53 -0.96 -5.01
N ASP A 225 -14.94 -2.02 -5.54
CA ASP A 225 -15.58 -3.30 -5.86
C ASP A 225 -15.65 -4.21 -4.61
N ASP A 226 -14.71 -4.08 -3.68
CA ASP A 226 -14.76 -4.71 -2.37
C ASP A 226 -14.73 -3.68 -1.23
N ARG A 227 -15.92 -3.27 -0.77
CA ARG A 227 -16.10 -2.38 0.39
C ARG A 227 -15.81 -3.05 1.73
N SER A 228 -15.57 -4.37 1.77
CA SER A 228 -15.24 -5.06 3.00
C SER A 228 -13.88 -4.63 3.56
N THR A 229 -12.98 -4.13 2.69
CA THR A 229 -11.66 -3.59 3.05
C THR A 229 -11.74 -2.40 3.99
N ILE A 230 -12.87 -1.67 4.02
CA ILE A 230 -13.11 -0.51 4.88
C ILE A 230 -13.72 -0.87 6.24
N ARG A 231 -14.19 -2.12 6.44
CA ARG A 231 -14.97 -2.50 7.63
C ARG A 231 -14.27 -2.26 8.96
N VAL A 232 -12.97 -2.53 9.00
CA VAL A 232 -12.15 -2.41 10.21
C VAL A 232 -12.07 -0.94 10.65
N ASP A 233 -12.10 -0.03 9.67
CA ASP A 233 -11.88 1.40 9.83
C ASP A 233 -13.16 2.23 9.86
N PHE A 234 -14.30 1.56 9.71
CA PHE A 234 -15.61 2.15 9.50
C PHE A 234 -15.94 3.29 10.47
N LEU A 235 -15.72 3.08 11.78
CA LEU A 235 -16.09 4.07 12.81
C LEU A 235 -15.25 5.35 12.72
N ARG A 236 -13.98 5.24 12.35
CA ARG A 236 -13.07 6.39 12.21
C ARG A 236 -13.43 7.19 10.96
N ILE A 237 -13.64 6.49 9.84
CA ILE A 237 -14.09 7.09 8.58
C ILE A 237 -15.43 7.80 8.76
N LEU A 238 -16.40 7.16 9.44
CA LEU A 238 -17.71 7.76 9.70
C LEU A 238 -17.59 9.05 10.51
N LYS A 239 -16.76 9.07 11.55
CA LYS A 239 -16.52 10.25 12.38
C LYS A 239 -15.97 11.41 11.56
N ASP A 240 -14.96 11.18 10.74
CA ASP A 240 -14.33 12.27 9.97
C ASP A 240 -15.24 12.76 8.83
N VAL A 241 -15.95 11.86 8.15
CA VAL A 241 -16.96 12.23 7.14
C VAL A 241 -18.10 13.05 7.78
N SER A 242 -18.51 12.71 9.01
CA SER A 242 -19.62 13.37 9.72
C SER A 242 -19.34 14.80 10.18
N ARG A 243 -18.06 15.19 10.26
CA ARG A 243 -17.62 16.50 10.76
C ARG A 243 -17.73 17.64 9.75
N GLU A 244 -17.95 17.36 8.46
CA GLU A 244 -18.20 18.41 7.46
C GLU A 244 -19.69 18.61 7.17
N ARG A 245 -20.05 19.87 6.85
CA ARG A 245 -21.43 20.29 6.54
C ARG A 245 -21.93 19.70 5.21
N GLY A 246 -23.21 19.27 5.17
CA GLY A 246 -23.93 18.88 3.94
C GLY A 246 -24.08 17.38 3.65
N ARG A 247 -23.99 16.48 4.65
CA ARG A 247 -23.60 15.06 4.43
C ARG A 247 -24.56 13.95 4.82
N SER A 248 -25.85 14.21 5.03
CA SER A 248 -26.81 13.15 5.39
C SER A 248 -26.83 11.94 4.43
N PRO A 249 -26.76 12.10 3.09
CA PRO A 249 -26.79 10.94 2.17
C PRO A 249 -25.53 10.07 2.21
N ARG A 250 -24.35 10.67 2.43
CA ARG A 250 -23.06 9.95 2.45
C ARG A 250 -22.95 9.07 3.71
N ILE A 251 -23.39 9.60 4.84
CA ILE A 251 -23.46 8.88 6.13
C ILE A 251 -24.43 7.70 6.03
N ILE A 252 -25.62 7.90 5.46
CA ILE A 252 -26.62 6.83 5.27
C ILE A 252 -26.04 5.70 4.41
N ARG A 253 -25.36 6.03 3.31
CA ARG A 253 -24.77 5.03 2.42
C ARG A 253 -23.64 4.25 3.09
N LEU A 254 -22.74 4.92 3.81
CA LEU A 254 -21.69 4.25 4.59
C LEU A 254 -22.29 3.25 5.59
N LEU A 255 -23.33 3.64 6.33
CA LEU A 255 -24.02 2.77 7.27
C LEU A 255 -24.69 1.58 6.58
N ALA A 256 -25.37 1.80 5.45
CA ALA A 256 -26.02 0.75 4.67
C ALA A 256 -25.02 -0.27 4.12
N ASP A 257 -23.89 0.20 3.57
CA ASP A 257 -22.82 -0.64 3.05
C ASP A 257 -22.18 -1.45 4.18
N HIS A 258 -21.94 -0.86 5.36
CA HIS A 258 -21.43 -1.56 6.54
C HIS A 258 -22.35 -2.70 7.00
N VAL A 259 -23.65 -2.45 7.10
CA VAL A 259 -24.64 -3.47 7.48
C VAL A 259 -24.70 -4.60 6.46
N SER A 260 -24.76 -4.27 5.16
CA SER A 260 -24.80 -5.26 4.07
C SER A 260 -23.56 -6.14 4.09
N SER A 261 -22.41 -5.53 4.33
CA SER A 261 -21.13 -6.20 4.39
C SER A 261 -21.05 -7.17 5.60
N ARG A 262 -21.52 -6.76 6.79
CA ARG A 262 -21.62 -7.65 7.97
C ARG A 262 -22.53 -8.85 7.73
N ARG A 263 -23.67 -8.64 7.06
CA ARG A 263 -24.59 -9.73 6.69
C ARG A 263 -23.94 -10.75 5.76
N ARG A 264 -23.22 -10.29 4.74
CA ARG A 264 -22.50 -11.18 3.81
C ARG A 264 -21.45 -12.02 4.52
N LYS A 265 -20.65 -11.43 5.42
CA LYS A 265 -19.68 -12.18 6.23
C LYS A 265 -20.36 -13.25 7.11
N ALA A 266 -21.47 -12.89 7.77
CA ALA A 266 -22.21 -13.85 8.60
C ALA A 266 -22.74 -15.04 7.78
N VAL A 267 -23.13 -14.82 6.51
CA VAL A 267 -23.54 -15.90 5.60
C VAL A 267 -22.35 -16.77 5.17
N GLU A 268 -21.21 -16.16 4.83
CA GLU A 268 -19.97 -16.88 4.47
C GLU A 268 -19.43 -17.72 5.65
N ASP A 269 -19.48 -17.18 6.87
CA ASP A 269 -19.08 -17.88 8.11
C ASP A 269 -20.05 -19.04 8.43
N ALA A 270 -21.35 -18.84 8.24
CA ALA A 270 -22.37 -19.89 8.40
C ALA A 270 -22.22 -21.02 7.37
N GLN A 271 -21.85 -20.70 6.12
CA GLN A 271 -21.60 -21.71 5.09
C GLN A 271 -20.27 -22.47 5.30
N SER A 272 -19.26 -21.81 5.85
CA SER A 272 -17.96 -22.43 6.18
C SER A 272 -18.03 -23.35 7.40
N SER A 273 -18.84 -22.99 8.41
CA SER A 273 -19.08 -23.82 9.60
C SER A 273 -19.91 -25.09 9.33
N VAL A 274 -20.73 -25.10 8.29
CA VAL A 274 -21.46 -26.29 7.82
C VAL A 274 -20.55 -27.26 7.04
N ARG A 275 -19.40 -26.79 6.53
CA ARG A 275 -18.46 -27.59 5.72
C ARG A 275 -17.32 -28.26 6.50
N MET A 276 -17.22 -28.09 7.82
CA MET A 276 -16.27 -28.88 8.62
C MET A 276 -16.87 -30.26 8.97
N PRO A 277 -16.28 -31.38 8.49
CA PRO A 277 -16.65 -32.68 9.02
C PRO A 277 -16.14 -32.77 10.46
N ARG A 278 -17.02 -33.12 11.40
CA ARG A 278 -16.61 -33.53 12.74
C ARG A 278 -15.61 -34.70 12.60
N ARG A 279 -14.37 -34.47 12.98
CA ARG A 279 -13.40 -35.52 13.33
C ARG A 279 -12.89 -35.22 14.72
#